data_AF-A0A7S2VXZ6-F1
#
_entry.id   AF-A0A7S2VXZ6-F1
#
_cell.length_a   1.000
_cell.length_b   1.000
_cell.length_c   1.000
_cell.angle_alpha   90.00
_cell.angle_beta   90.00
_cell.angle_gamma   90.00
#
_symmetry.space_group_name_H-M   'P 1'
#
loop_
_entity.id
_entity.type
_entity.pdbx_description
1 polymer ?
#
loop_
_entity_poly.entity_id
_entity_poly.type
_entity_poly.pdbx_seq_one_letter_code
_entity_poly.pdbx_strand_id
1 'polypeptide(L)'
;LDDLGTLVRGSTAQLTRTVFLQTVLVRATATATALGVAGAHQVCLQLWWITLFGLDAVAVSAQALVAASLGKNDVVGARIAADRALGWGVGAGVIVGAVVFLAAPSIPYLFTDD
;
A
#
# COMPACT_ATOMS: atom_id res chain seq x y z
N LEU A 1 -14.50 -8.03 29.01
CA LEU A 1 -15.41 -7.68 27.90
C LEU A 1 -14.96 -6.39 27.21
N ASP A 2 -14.40 -5.42 27.93
CA ASP A 2 -13.90 -4.15 27.34
C ASP A 2 -12.70 -4.29 26.39
N ASP A 3 -11.78 -5.24 26.64
CA ASP A 3 -10.67 -5.54 25.71
C ASP A 3 -11.15 -6.08 24.36
N LEU A 4 -12.16 -6.95 24.37
CA LEU A 4 -12.79 -7.47 23.14
C LEU A 4 -13.46 -6.34 22.35
N GLY A 5 -14.12 -5.40 23.04
CA GLY A 5 -14.71 -4.22 22.42
C GLY A 5 -13.67 -3.33 21.71
N THR A 6 -12.51 -3.14 22.33
CA THR A 6 -11.41 -2.32 21.78
C THR A 6 -10.79 -2.98 20.55
N LEU A 7 -10.55 -4.30 20.59
CA LEU A 7 -10.04 -5.07 19.45
C LEU A 7 -11.02 -5.07 18.26
N VAL A 8 -12.32 -5.27 18.53
CA VAL A 8 -13.36 -5.24 17.50
C VAL A 8 -13.47 -3.84 16.86
N ARG A 9 -13.36 -2.77 17.64
CA ARG A 9 -13.42 -1.40 17.11
C ARG A 9 -12.22 -1.05 16.23
N GLY A 10 -11.02 -1.51 16.61
CA GLY A 10 -9.81 -1.34 15.79
C GLY A 10 -9.93 -2.06 14.44
N SER A 11 -10.32 -3.32 14.47
CA SER A 11 -10.48 -4.15 13.26
C SER A 11 -11.60 -3.64 12.34
N THR A 12 -12.75 -3.24 12.90
CA THR A 12 -13.88 -2.72 12.09
C THR A 12 -13.53 -1.41 11.38
N ALA A 13 -12.77 -0.51 12.02
CA ALA A 13 -12.29 0.72 11.37
C ALA A 13 -11.36 0.42 10.18
N GLN A 14 -10.42 -0.52 10.33
CA GLN A 14 -9.54 -0.93 9.23
C GLN A 14 -10.31 -1.60 8.10
N LEU A 15 -11.23 -2.51 8.40
CA LEU A 15 -12.07 -3.17 7.40
C LEU A 15 -12.93 -2.18 6.64
N THR A 16 -13.53 -1.22 7.34
CA THR A 16 -14.36 -0.17 6.71
C THR A 16 -13.55 0.64 5.70
N ARG A 17 -12.34 1.06 6.08
CA ARG A 17 -11.40 1.74 5.17
C ARG A 17 -11.09 0.88 3.95
N THR A 18 -10.75 -0.40 4.15
CA THR A 18 -10.42 -1.31 3.05
C THR A 18 -11.59 -1.52 2.10
N VAL A 19 -12.79 -1.79 2.62
CA VAL A 19 -14.00 -1.99 1.81
C VAL A 19 -14.32 -0.74 0.98
N PHE A 20 -14.16 0.44 1.57
CA PHE A 20 -14.40 1.70 0.85
C PHE A 20 -13.40 1.89 -0.31
N LEU A 21 -12.11 1.68 -0.05
CA LEU A 21 -11.07 1.73 -1.08
C LEU A 21 -11.30 0.69 -2.19
N GLN A 22 -11.68 -0.54 -1.81
CA GLN A 22 -11.99 -1.60 -2.77
C GLN A 22 -13.19 -1.23 -3.65
N THR A 23 -14.22 -0.63 -3.07
CA THR A 23 -15.40 -0.15 -3.80
C THR A 23 -15.03 0.89 -4.86
N VAL A 24 -14.15 1.82 -4.51
CA VAL A 24 -13.63 2.83 -5.45
C VAL A 24 -12.88 2.17 -6.61
N LEU A 25 -12.01 1.19 -6.32
CA LEU A 25 -11.25 0.47 -7.37
C LEU A 25 -12.18 -0.31 -8.31
N VAL A 26 -13.19 -1.00 -7.77
CA VAL A 26 -14.19 -1.71 -8.57
C VAL A 26 -14.95 -0.75 -9.47
N ARG A 27 -15.33 0.42 -8.95
CA ARG A 27 -15.98 1.46 -9.76
C ARG A 27 -15.08 2.00 -10.87
N ALA A 28 -13.80 2.24 -10.57
CA ALA A 28 -12.83 2.70 -11.56
C ALA A 28 -12.64 1.69 -12.70
N THR A 29 -12.56 0.40 -12.38
CA THR A 29 -12.50 -0.68 -13.38
C THR A 29 -13.78 -0.73 -14.21
N ALA A 30 -14.96 -0.60 -13.60
CA ALA A 30 -16.22 -0.56 -14.33
C ALA A 30 -16.29 0.61 -15.32
N THR A 31 -15.80 1.79 -14.94
CA THR A 31 -15.73 2.95 -15.85
C THR A 31 -14.71 2.76 -16.96
N ALA A 32 -13.55 2.15 -16.67
CA ALA A 32 -12.53 1.85 -17.68
C ALA A 32 -13.05 0.88 -18.74
N THR A 33 -13.81 -0.15 -18.34
CA THR A 33 -14.46 -1.08 -19.25
C THR A 33 -15.52 -0.38 -20.11
N ALA A 34 -16.34 0.49 -19.52
CA ALA A 34 -17.34 1.25 -20.26
C ALA A 34 -16.74 2.20 -21.32
N LEU A 35 -15.51 2.67 -21.10
CA LEU A 35 -14.76 3.52 -22.02
C LEU A 35 -13.91 2.72 -23.04
N GLY A 36 -13.92 1.39 -22.99
CA GLY A 36 -13.13 0.53 -23.88
C GLY A 36 -11.63 0.50 -23.59
N VAL A 37 -11.17 1.00 -22.44
CA VAL A 37 -9.75 1.09 -22.05
C VAL A 37 -9.37 0.08 -20.96
N ALA A 38 -10.10 -1.03 -20.87
CA ALA A 38 -9.91 -2.05 -19.83
C ALA A 38 -8.48 -2.64 -19.82
N GLY A 39 -7.89 -2.89 -20.99
CA GLY A 39 -6.53 -3.45 -21.11
C GLY A 39 -5.47 -2.57 -20.46
N ALA A 40 -5.42 -1.29 -20.83
CA ALA A 40 -4.49 -0.32 -20.24
C ALA A 40 -4.70 -0.16 -18.72
N HIS A 41 -5.96 -0.15 -18.27
CA HIS A 41 -6.28 -0.09 -16.84
C HIS A 41 -5.76 -1.32 -16.07
N GLN A 42 -5.86 -2.52 -16.65
CA GLN A 42 -5.33 -3.74 -16.04
C GLN A 42 -3.80 -3.74 -15.93
N VAL A 43 -3.10 -3.26 -16.96
CA VAL A 43 -1.64 -3.10 -16.92
C VAL A 43 -1.24 -2.17 -15.76
N CYS A 44 -1.93 -1.03 -15.62
CA CYS A 44 -1.72 -0.11 -14.50
C CYS A 44 -1.98 -0.78 -13.14
N LEU A 45 -3.06 -1.55 -13.00
CA LEU A 45 -3.35 -2.28 -11.76
C LEU A 45 -2.28 -3.32 -11.42
N GLN A 46 -1.76 -4.04 -12.41
CA GLN A 46 -0.72 -5.04 -12.18
C GLN A 46 0.59 -4.40 -11.70
N LEU A 47 1.00 -3.29 -12.31
CA LEU A 47 2.15 -2.49 -11.89
C LEU A 47 1.96 -1.92 -10.47
N TRP A 48 0.74 -1.47 -10.19
CA TRP A 48 0.37 -0.97 -8.87
C TRP A 48 0.48 -2.06 -7.80
N TRP A 49 0.02 -3.29 -8.06
CA TRP A 49 0.16 -4.42 -7.12
C TRP A 49 1.63 -4.77 -6.83
N ILE A 50 2.47 -4.85 -7.87
CA ILE A 50 3.91 -5.13 -7.70
C ILE A 50 4.56 -4.08 -6.78
N THR A 51 4.23 -2.81 -7.02
CA THR A 51 4.72 -1.68 -6.21
C THR A 51 4.22 -1.76 -4.77
N LEU A 52 2.93 -2.06 -4.58
CA LEU A 52 2.30 -2.24 -3.28
C LEU A 52 3.01 -3.31 -2.44
N PHE A 53 3.21 -4.50 -3.00
CA PHE A 53 3.88 -5.59 -2.29
C PHE A 53 5.33 -5.25 -1.93
N GLY A 54 6.05 -4.56 -2.81
CA GLY A 54 7.42 -4.11 -2.52
C GLY A 54 7.49 -3.14 -1.33
N LEU A 55 6.56 -2.19 -1.26
CA LEU A 55 6.49 -1.21 -0.16
C LEU A 55 5.93 -1.80 1.13
N ASP A 56 5.08 -2.82 1.06
CA ASP A 56 4.49 -3.48 2.23
C ASP A 56 5.56 -4.13 3.12
N ALA A 57 6.63 -4.67 2.54
CA ALA A 57 7.76 -5.21 3.30
C ALA A 57 8.39 -4.16 4.24
N VAL A 58 8.50 -2.90 3.79
CA VAL A 58 9.01 -1.79 4.61
C VAL A 58 8.03 -1.49 5.74
N ALA A 59 6.73 -1.45 5.44
CA ALA A 59 5.69 -1.18 6.44
C ALA A 59 5.63 -2.26 7.53
N VAL A 60 5.72 -3.54 7.16
CA VAL A 60 5.72 -4.67 8.10
C VAL A 60 6.96 -4.61 9.01
N SER A 61 8.13 -4.31 8.45
CA SER A 61 9.36 -4.15 9.25
C SER A 61 9.24 -3.01 10.28
N ALA A 62 8.62 -1.90 9.88
CA ALA A 62 8.37 -0.77 10.76
C ALA A 62 7.40 -1.11 11.90
N GLN A 63 6.28 -1.78 11.57
CA GLN A 63 5.30 -2.22 12.58
C GLN A 63 5.92 -3.18 13.59
N ALA A 64 6.79 -4.10 13.14
CA ALA A 64 7.49 -5.02 14.03
C ALA A 64 8.43 -4.30 15.01
N LEU A 65 9.19 -3.30 14.53
CA LEU A 65 10.08 -2.49 15.38
C LEU A 65 9.29 -1.67 16.41
N VAL A 66 8.21 -1.01 15.98
CA VAL A 66 7.36 -0.21 16.87
C VAL A 66 6.66 -1.10 17.90
N ALA A 67 6.12 -2.25 17.50
CA ALA A 67 5.51 -3.21 18.40
C ALA A 67 6.51 -3.72 19.46
N ALA A 68 7.76 -3.99 19.06
CA ALA A 68 8.82 -4.43 19.97
C ALA A 68 9.19 -3.36 21.01
N SER A 69 9.26 -2.08 20.63
CA SER A 69 9.53 -0.96 21.56
C SER A 69 8.35 -0.71 22.52
N LEU A 70 7.12 -0.73 22.01
CA LEU A 70 5.92 -0.57 22.84
C LEU A 70 5.75 -1.73 23.83
N GLY A 71 6.10 -2.96 23.44
CA GLY A 71 6.12 -4.11 24.34
C GLY A 71 7.11 -3.97 25.52
N LYS A 72 8.11 -3.10 25.39
CA LYS A 72 9.07 -2.74 26.46
C LYS A 72 8.65 -1.50 27.26
N ASN A 73 7.47 -0.93 27.01
CA ASN A 73 7.02 0.37 27.52
C ASN A 73 7.93 1.56 27.12
N ASP A 74 8.73 1.40 26.05
CA ASP A 74 9.60 2.47 25.53
C ASP A 74 8.89 3.26 24.42
N VAL A 75 8.09 4.25 24.85
CA VAL A 75 7.32 5.11 23.94
C VAL A 75 8.24 6.02 23.10
N VAL A 76 9.37 6.46 23.66
CA VAL A 76 10.32 7.33 22.95
C VAL A 76 11.02 6.55 21.85
N GLY A 77 11.50 5.34 22.15
CA GLY A 77 12.09 4.43 21.16
C GLY A 77 11.10 4.06 20.06
N ALA A 78 9.83 3.80 20.41
CA ALA A 78 8.77 3.55 19.43
C ALA A 78 8.57 4.74 18.47
N ARG A 79 8.62 5.97 18.99
CA ARG A 79 8.50 7.18 18.17
C ARG A 79 9.69 7.37 17.23
N ILE A 80 10.92 7.17 17.71
CA ILE A 80 12.12 7.25 16.89
C ILE A 80 12.09 6.20 15.77
N ALA A 81 11.68 4.97 16.09
CA ALA A 81 11.52 3.92 15.10
C ALA A 81 10.46 4.29 14.03
N ALA A 82 9.33 4.85 14.45
CA ALA A 82 8.29 5.33 13.53
C ALA A 82 8.79 6.45 12.62
N ASP A 83 9.48 7.47 13.15
CA ASP A 83 10.02 8.58 12.37
C ASP A 83 11.08 8.10 11.37
N ARG A 84 11.93 7.13 11.77
CA ARG A 84 12.92 6.52 10.86
C ARG A 84 12.25 5.69 9.77
N ALA A 85 11.21 4.93 10.13
CA ALA A 85 10.42 4.16 9.17
C ALA A 85 9.71 5.07 8.15
N LEU A 86 9.21 6.23 8.57
CA LEU A 86 8.65 7.23 7.66
C LEU A 86 9.71 7.73 6.66
N GLY A 87 10.93 8.02 7.13
CA GLY A 87 12.04 8.40 6.26
C GLY A 87 12.37 7.31 5.22
N TRP A 88 12.45 6.04 5.66
CA TRP A 88 12.64 4.91 4.75
C TRP A 88 11.47 4.70 3.79
N GLY A 89 10.23 4.88 4.25
CA GLY A 89 9.04 4.78 3.42
C GLY A 89 9.01 5.83 2.32
N VAL A 90 9.35 7.09 2.64
CA VAL A 90 9.47 8.16 1.65
C VAL A 90 10.61 7.86 0.67
N GLY A 91 11.79 7.47 1.17
CA GLY A 91 12.93 7.13 0.32
C GLY A 91 12.63 5.98 -0.64
N ALA A 92 12.06 4.88 -0.14
CA ALA A 92 11.65 3.73 -0.95
C ALA A 92 10.57 4.12 -1.97
N GLY A 93 9.58 4.91 -1.57
CA GLY A 93 8.53 5.40 -2.47
C GLY A 93 9.07 6.26 -3.61
N VAL A 94 10.00 7.17 -3.32
CA VAL A 94 10.68 8.00 -4.33
C VAL A 94 11.47 7.13 -5.30
N ILE A 95 12.23 6.15 -4.79
CA ILE A 95 13.02 5.23 -5.63
C ILE A 95 12.09 4.43 -6.55
N VAL A 96 11.04 3.81 -5.99
CA VAL A 96 10.10 3.01 -6.79
C VAL A 96 9.38 3.89 -7.81
N GLY A 97 8.92 5.09 -7.42
CA GLY A 97 8.29 6.03 -8.33
C GLY A 97 9.21 6.46 -9.48
N ALA A 98 10.49 6.73 -9.18
CA ALA A 98 11.48 7.05 -10.19
C ALA A 98 11.72 5.88 -11.16
N VAL A 99 11.82 4.65 -10.64
CA VAL A 99 11.95 3.43 -11.47
C VAL A 99 10.75 3.27 -12.39
N VAL A 100 9.53 3.42 -11.86
CA VAL A 100 8.30 3.33 -12.67
C VAL A 100 8.25 4.43 -13.72
N PHE A 101 8.62 5.68 -13.38
CA PHE A 101 8.65 6.79 -14.32
C PHE A 101 9.63 6.56 -15.46
N LEU A 102 10.83 6.06 -15.16
CA LEU A 102 11.85 5.75 -16.16
C LEU A 102 11.45 4.53 -17.02
N ALA A 103 10.72 3.58 -16.43
CA ALA A 103 10.23 2.38 -17.13
C ALA A 103 8.95 2.64 -17.94
N ALA A 104 8.18 3.69 -17.63
CA ALA A 104 6.92 4.04 -18.28
C ALA A 104 6.92 3.96 -19.82
N PRO A 105 7.93 4.50 -20.55
CA PRO A 105 7.94 4.39 -22.01
C PRO A 105 8.20 2.96 -22.51
N SER A 106 8.90 2.13 -21.74
CA SER A 106 9.22 0.74 -22.12
C SER A 106 8.15 -0.28 -21.72
N ILE A 107 7.29 0.06 -20.76
CA ILE A 107 6.25 -0.82 -20.21
C ILE A 107 5.27 -1.34 -21.27
N PRO A 108 4.73 -0.53 -22.22
CA PRO A 108 3.79 -1.01 -23.21
C PRO A 108 4.34 -2.15 -24.08
N TYR A 109 5.64 -2.11 -24.40
CA TYR A 109 6.31 -3.12 -25.23
C TYR A 109 6.52 -4.47 -24.53
N LEU A 110 6.36 -4.52 -23.21
CA LEU A 110 6.43 -5.74 -22.40
C LEU A 110 5.09 -6.49 -22.36
N PHE A 111 4.00 -5.84 -22.74
CA PHE A 111 2.67 -6.45 -22.84
C PHE A 111 2.36 -6.76 -24.30
N THR A 112 1.75 -7.93 -24.53
CA THR A 112 1.37 -8.38 -25.88
C THR A 112 0.12 -7.60 -26.34
N ASP A 113 0.01 -7.32 -27.64
CA ASP A 113 -1.04 -6.49 -28.25
C ASP A 113 -2.45 -7.13 -28.35
N ASP A 114 -2.81 -8.09 -27.50
CA ASP A 114 -4.12 -8.80 -27.52
C ASP A 114 -5.20 -8.14 -26.64
#